data_AF-A0A1M5YZQ0-F1
#
_entry.id   AF-A0A1M5YZQ0-F1
#
_cell.length_a   1.000
_cell.length_b   1.000
_cell.length_c   1.000
_cell.angle_alpha   90.00
_cell.angle_beta   90.00
_cell.angle_gamma   90.00
#
_symmetry.space_group_name_H-M   'P 1'
#
loop_
_entity.id
_entity.type
_entity.pdbx_description
1 polymer ?
#
loop_
_entity_poly.entity_id
_entity_poly.type
_entity_poly.pdbx_seq_one_letter_code
_entity_poly.pdbx_strand_id
1 'polypeptide(L)'
;MTTIELIDKLIDITTKRPEVLSGFDWQDTQLMIELEIDNRKSLYPEGQYSYLIDSIRDQFNILRSESAKSVCNKDTVNSCLILLKGFISSLPDLDFATSFLQNAAFEHEKLIHFTDNTAIILGDSHVNFFSGNNKLTFKAISDGINVCPNITDYKFTCLHLGPCLAYNCMNENSKYAFYNKVNFLCDNFIRPGAKICVCLGEIDIRAHVFKEKDLQKRPWEDICDNIIANYMDFLIELKSRGFRVYCWGPIASMPDNTSEEEELKALAAEGLFDQELISVGSEASRNTATAYFNQKLSDECAKGGITFMSIFDQMVDMDMKTDVSFLSDDKCHLNSDVIKIAEKIWISHEFI
;
A
#
# COMPACT_ATOMS: atom_id res chain seq x y z
N MET A 1 19.58 17.28 -9.15
CA MET A 1 20.35 18.30 -8.43
C MET A 1 19.95 18.17 -6.98
N THR A 2 20.88 17.88 -6.08
CA THR A 2 20.54 17.70 -4.66
C THR A 2 20.23 19.05 -4.01
N THR A 3 19.50 19.06 -2.90
CA THR A 3 19.24 20.28 -2.11
C THR A 3 20.55 20.97 -1.70
N ILE A 4 21.60 20.19 -1.42
CA ILE A 4 22.95 20.72 -1.12
C ILE A 4 23.55 21.46 -2.32
N GLU A 5 23.47 20.88 -3.52
CA GLU A 5 23.96 21.53 -4.76
C GLU A 5 23.21 22.83 -5.06
N LEU A 6 21.91 22.88 -4.74
CA LEU A 6 21.12 24.11 -4.85
C LEU A 6 21.61 25.17 -3.87
N ILE A 7 21.84 24.82 -2.60
CA ILE A 7 22.38 25.75 -1.61
C ILE A 7 23.78 26.24 -2.00
N ASP A 8 24.64 25.37 -2.53
CA ASP A 8 25.97 25.76 -3.01
C ASP A 8 25.89 26.77 -4.17
N LYS A 9 24.95 26.57 -5.09
CA LYS A 9 24.67 27.55 -6.16
C LYS A 9 24.15 28.86 -5.60
N LEU A 10 23.27 28.81 -4.60
CA LEU A 10 22.79 30.01 -3.93
C LEU A 10 23.97 30.76 -3.30
N ILE A 11 24.82 30.11 -2.50
CA ILE A 11 26.01 30.72 -1.90
C ILE A 11 26.92 31.37 -2.96
N ASP A 12 27.13 30.72 -4.10
CA ASP A 12 27.93 31.27 -5.20
C ASP A 12 27.27 32.52 -5.81
N ILE A 13 25.96 32.47 -6.07
CA ILE A 13 25.16 33.57 -6.60
C ILE A 13 25.15 34.76 -5.63
N THR A 14 24.85 34.53 -4.35
CA THR A 14 24.79 35.58 -3.32
C THR A 14 26.14 36.25 -3.11
N THR A 15 27.24 35.49 -3.24
CA THR A 15 28.60 36.01 -3.13
C THR A 15 28.99 36.88 -4.32
N LYS A 16 28.63 36.47 -5.55
CA LYS A 16 28.98 37.17 -6.79
C LYS A 16 28.03 38.32 -7.12
N ARG A 17 26.75 38.20 -6.76
CA ARG A 17 25.64 39.07 -7.15
C ARG A 17 24.65 39.27 -5.99
N PRO A 18 25.05 39.99 -4.92
CA PRO A 18 24.19 40.21 -3.76
C PRO A 18 22.90 40.98 -4.10
N GLU A 19 22.85 41.72 -5.21
CA GLU A 19 21.67 42.44 -5.67
C GLU A 19 20.47 41.53 -6.04
N VAL A 20 20.73 40.25 -6.34
CA VAL A 20 19.67 39.27 -6.69
C VAL A 20 18.83 38.89 -5.46
N LEU A 21 19.35 39.13 -4.26
CA LEU A 21 18.73 38.70 -3.00
C LEU A 21 17.36 39.31 -2.73
N SER A 22 17.13 40.55 -3.15
CA SER A 22 15.87 41.27 -2.92
C SER A 22 14.70 40.72 -3.74
N GLY A 23 14.98 39.99 -4.82
CA GLY A 23 13.98 39.35 -5.68
C GLY A 23 13.88 37.84 -5.50
N PHE A 24 14.59 37.26 -4.54
CA PHE A 24 14.65 35.82 -4.35
C PHE A 24 13.47 35.30 -3.51
N ASP A 25 12.84 34.20 -3.95
CA ASP A 25 11.75 33.57 -3.20
C ASP A 25 12.29 32.60 -2.14
N TRP A 26 12.41 33.13 -0.93
CA TRP A 26 12.84 32.35 0.23
C TRP A 26 11.78 31.37 0.73
N GLN A 27 10.50 31.56 0.39
CA GLN A 27 9.43 30.66 0.82
C GLN A 27 9.54 29.29 0.15
N ASP A 28 9.74 29.27 -1.16
CA ASP A 28 9.90 28.03 -1.93
C ASP A 28 11.16 27.27 -1.50
N THR A 29 12.25 27.99 -1.23
CA THR A 29 13.49 27.39 -0.74
C THR A 29 13.32 26.80 0.66
N GLN A 30 12.57 27.48 1.54
CA GLN A 30 12.22 26.93 2.85
C GLN A 30 11.42 25.64 2.70
N LEU A 31 10.35 25.67 1.89
CA LEU A 31 9.48 24.52 1.72
C LEU A 31 10.24 23.30 1.19
N MET A 32 11.15 23.51 0.24
CA MET A 32 12.02 22.46 -0.28
C MET A 32 12.87 21.80 0.82
N ILE A 33 13.48 22.58 1.71
CA ILE A 33 14.31 22.06 2.81
C ILE A 33 13.45 21.38 3.88
N GLU A 34 12.30 21.97 4.22
CA GLU A 34 11.35 21.35 5.16
C GLU A 34 10.88 19.99 4.62
N LEU A 35 10.53 19.89 3.34
CA LEU A 35 10.16 18.62 2.70
C LEU A 35 11.28 17.57 2.76
N GLU A 36 12.53 17.97 2.55
CA GLU A 36 13.69 17.08 2.68
C GLU A 36 13.79 16.49 4.10
N ILE A 37 13.48 17.29 5.12
CA ILE A 37 13.55 16.87 6.52
C ILE A 37 12.32 16.05 6.91
N ASP A 38 11.15 16.41 6.40
CA ASP A 38 9.90 15.69 6.64
C ASP A 38 9.98 14.24 6.18
N ASN A 39 10.67 13.98 5.07
CA ASN A 39 10.96 12.63 4.59
C ASN A 39 11.79 11.78 5.58
N ARG A 40 12.40 12.41 6.60
CA ARG A 40 13.22 11.78 7.65
C ARG A 40 12.64 11.98 9.05
N LYS A 41 11.45 12.57 9.18
CA LYS A 41 10.83 12.91 10.46
C LYS A 41 10.82 11.74 11.44
N SER A 42 10.53 10.53 10.96
CA SER A 42 10.45 9.31 11.78
C SER A 42 11.78 8.84 12.38
N LEU A 43 12.93 9.38 11.93
CA LEU A 43 14.23 9.12 12.54
C LEU A 43 14.46 9.88 13.84
N TYR A 44 13.66 10.92 14.09
CA TYR A 44 13.86 11.84 15.20
C TYR A 44 12.71 11.76 16.19
N PRO A 45 12.98 11.78 17.51
CA PRO A 45 11.97 12.07 18.51
C PRO A 45 11.28 13.40 18.20
N GLU A 46 9.98 13.51 18.51
CA GLU A 46 9.16 14.70 18.20
C GLU A 46 9.84 16.01 18.61
N GLY A 47 10.36 16.09 19.85
CA GLY A 47 11.05 17.29 20.33
C GLY A 47 12.34 17.65 19.57
N GLN A 48 13.09 16.64 19.09
CA GLN A 48 14.29 16.90 18.27
C GLN A 48 13.93 17.37 16.87
N TYR A 49 12.90 16.77 16.26
CA TYR A 49 12.40 17.18 14.96
C TYR A 49 11.82 18.60 15.01
N SER A 50 11.01 18.94 16.01
CA SER A 50 10.50 20.30 16.20
C SER A 50 11.64 21.31 16.33
N TYR A 51 12.66 21.00 17.15
CA TYR A 51 13.83 21.86 17.30
C TYR A 51 14.58 22.09 15.98
N LEU A 52 14.74 21.04 15.16
CA LEU A 52 15.38 21.13 13.85
C LEU A 52 14.59 22.04 12.89
N ILE A 53 13.28 21.83 12.79
CA ILE A 53 12.40 22.64 11.94
C ILE A 53 12.38 24.10 12.39
N ASP A 54 12.28 24.36 13.69
CA ASP A 54 12.29 25.72 14.22
C ASP A 54 13.63 26.41 13.97
N SER A 55 14.76 25.71 14.13
CA SER A 55 16.09 26.24 13.82
C SER A 55 16.23 26.65 12.36
N ILE A 56 15.63 25.91 11.44
CA ILE A 56 15.62 26.22 10.01
C ILE A 56 14.74 27.41 9.71
N ARG A 57 13.53 27.45 10.29
CA ARG A 57 12.62 28.59 10.17
C ARG A 57 13.27 29.87 10.66
N ASP A 58 14.03 29.81 11.76
CA ASP A 58 14.79 30.93 12.28
C ASP A 58 15.85 31.43 11.27
N GLN A 59 16.59 30.53 10.60
CA GLN A 59 17.51 30.94 9.53
C GLN A 59 16.77 31.60 8.36
N PHE A 60 15.62 31.08 7.95
CA PHE A 60 14.81 31.69 6.88
C PHE A 60 14.22 33.05 7.28
N ASN A 61 13.86 33.23 8.55
CA ASN A 61 13.43 34.53 9.06
C ASN A 61 14.56 35.56 8.97
N ILE A 62 15.81 35.16 9.26
CA ILE A 62 16.98 36.02 9.07
C ILE A 62 17.19 36.34 7.58
N LEU A 63 17.14 35.32 6.70
CA LEU A 63 17.30 35.51 5.25
C LEU A 63 16.28 36.50 4.68
N ARG A 64 15.00 36.34 5.01
CA ARG A 64 13.93 37.26 4.59
C ARG A 64 14.14 38.68 5.13
N SER A 65 14.56 38.79 6.39
CA SER A 65 14.82 40.09 7.01
C SER A 65 15.98 40.82 6.33
N GLU A 66 17.08 40.11 6.02
CA GLU A 66 18.23 40.68 5.32
C GLU A 66 17.93 41.02 3.85
N SER A 67 17.12 40.21 3.15
CA SER A 67 16.76 40.49 1.76
C SER A 67 15.81 41.67 1.60
N ALA A 68 15.04 42.01 2.64
CA ALA A 68 14.14 43.16 2.65
C ALA A 68 14.86 44.51 2.88
N LYS A 69 16.14 44.49 3.29
CA LYS A 69 16.92 45.72 3.53
C LYS A 69 17.35 46.38 2.22
N SER A 70 17.45 47.70 2.23
CA SER A 70 17.98 48.48 1.09
C SER A 70 19.45 48.18 0.79
N VAL A 71 20.22 47.78 1.81
CA VAL A 71 21.60 47.28 1.69
C VAL A 71 21.65 45.93 2.40
N CYS A 72 21.70 44.86 1.62
CA CYS A 72 21.74 43.50 2.15
C CYS A 72 23.13 43.17 2.72
N ASN A 73 23.18 42.56 3.92
CA ASN A 73 24.42 42.03 4.47
C ASN A 73 24.70 40.64 3.91
N LYS A 74 25.51 40.59 2.85
CA LYS A 74 25.90 39.34 2.18
C LYS A 74 26.56 38.31 3.10
N ASP A 75 27.31 38.75 4.13
CA ASP A 75 28.03 37.84 5.01
C ASP A 75 27.06 37.15 5.97
N THR A 76 26.02 37.85 6.43
CA THR A 76 24.91 37.26 7.19
C THR A 76 24.17 36.23 6.36
N VAL A 77 23.80 36.58 5.12
CA VAL A 77 23.10 35.66 4.20
C VAL A 77 23.92 34.40 3.93
N ASN A 78 25.20 34.58 3.60
CA ASN A 78 26.11 33.44 3.38
C ASN A 78 26.26 32.58 4.63
N SER A 79 26.32 33.18 5.82
CA SER A 79 26.39 32.43 7.08
C SER A 79 25.13 31.59 7.31
N CYS A 80 23.94 32.14 7.07
CA CYS A 80 22.68 31.38 7.14
C CYS A 80 22.64 30.23 6.13
N LEU A 81 23.06 30.46 4.88
CA LEU A 81 23.11 29.41 3.86
C LEU A 81 24.12 28.31 4.21
N ILE A 82 25.28 28.66 4.78
CA ILE A 82 26.28 27.68 5.25
C ILE A 82 25.71 26.85 6.41
N LEU A 83 24.98 27.47 7.34
CA LEU A 83 24.31 26.74 8.43
C LEU A 83 23.24 25.80 7.90
N LEU A 84 22.39 26.26 6.97
CA LEU A 84 21.38 25.43 6.31
C LEU A 84 22.02 24.25 5.56
N LYS A 85 23.11 24.50 4.83
CA LYS A 85 23.89 23.44 4.20
C LYS A 85 24.41 22.44 5.24
N GLY A 86 24.97 22.93 6.35
CA GLY A 86 25.44 22.10 7.45
C GLY A 86 24.35 21.19 8.03
N PHE A 87 23.15 21.73 8.24
CA PHE A 87 22.00 20.94 8.67
C PHE A 87 21.69 19.82 7.68
N ILE A 88 21.54 20.14 6.39
CA ILE A 88 21.17 19.15 5.37
C ILE A 88 22.29 18.12 5.16
N SER A 89 23.55 18.54 5.15
CA SER A 89 24.71 17.65 5.09
C SER A 89 24.82 16.71 6.30
N SER A 90 24.18 17.04 7.42
CA SER A 90 24.15 16.19 8.62
C SER A 90 23.00 15.19 8.63
N LEU A 91 22.02 15.36 7.72
CA LEU A 91 20.92 14.41 7.59
C LEU A 91 21.47 13.09 7.04
N PRO A 92 20.95 11.95 7.52
CA PRO A 92 21.25 10.67 6.90
C PRO A 92 20.87 10.68 5.43
N ASP A 93 21.62 9.94 4.62
CA ASP A 93 21.26 9.68 3.23
C ASP A 93 19.82 9.12 3.15
N LEU A 94 19.04 9.54 2.14
CA LEU A 94 17.62 9.18 2.06
C LEU A 94 17.42 7.67 1.86
N ASP A 95 18.27 7.03 1.07
CA ASP A 95 18.18 5.60 0.80
C ASP A 95 18.54 4.82 2.08
N PHE A 96 19.59 5.27 2.78
CA PHE A 96 19.95 4.72 4.08
C PHE A 96 18.83 4.90 5.12
N ALA A 97 18.27 6.10 5.25
CA ALA A 97 17.17 6.41 6.16
C ALA A 97 15.96 5.52 5.89
N THR A 98 15.57 5.42 4.61
CA THR A 98 14.43 4.61 4.17
C THR A 98 14.66 3.14 4.48
N SER A 99 15.81 2.58 4.12
CA SER A 99 16.16 1.19 4.41
C SER A 99 16.20 0.90 5.92
N PHE A 100 16.77 1.81 6.72
CA PHE A 100 16.80 1.68 8.17
C PHE A 100 15.39 1.67 8.78
N LEU A 101 14.53 2.61 8.36
CA LEU A 101 13.15 2.70 8.83
C LEU A 101 12.32 1.48 8.44
N GLN A 102 12.50 0.99 7.21
CA GLN A 102 11.84 -0.22 6.74
C GLN A 102 12.28 -1.43 7.56
N ASN A 103 13.59 -1.64 7.75
CA ASN A 103 14.10 -2.73 8.59
C ASN A 103 13.62 -2.65 10.03
N ALA A 104 13.60 -1.44 10.63
CA ALA A 104 13.07 -1.25 11.97
C ALA A 104 11.57 -1.59 12.04
N ALA A 105 10.80 -1.21 11.03
CA ALA A 105 9.39 -1.58 10.93
C ALA A 105 9.20 -3.09 10.73
N PHE A 106 10.00 -3.73 9.88
CA PHE A 106 9.99 -5.18 9.67
C PHE A 106 10.22 -5.94 10.98
N GLU A 107 11.29 -5.61 11.71
CA GLU A 107 11.60 -6.26 12.99
C GLU A 107 10.52 -5.98 14.05
N HIS A 108 9.92 -4.78 14.05
CA HIS A 108 8.82 -4.46 14.95
C HIS A 108 7.58 -5.32 14.69
N GLU A 109 7.11 -5.40 13.43
CA GLU A 109 5.93 -6.18 13.07
C GLU A 109 6.18 -7.69 13.26
N LYS A 110 7.41 -8.15 12.96
CA LYS A 110 7.83 -9.53 13.22
C LYS A 110 7.79 -9.83 14.72
N LEU A 111 8.30 -8.92 15.56
CA LEU A 111 8.25 -9.08 17.00
C LEU A 111 6.80 -9.19 17.49
N ILE A 112 5.90 -8.28 17.06
CA ILE A 112 4.46 -8.34 17.39
C ILE A 112 3.88 -9.70 16.97
N HIS A 113 4.15 -10.15 15.74
CA HIS A 113 3.65 -11.43 15.26
C HIS A 113 4.09 -12.59 16.17
N PHE A 114 5.36 -12.60 16.58
CA PHE A 114 5.91 -13.64 17.45
C PHE A 114 5.38 -13.56 18.88
N THR A 115 5.31 -12.36 19.47
CA THR A 115 4.87 -12.18 20.87
C THR A 115 3.38 -12.42 21.03
N ASP A 116 2.59 -11.92 20.09
CA ASP A 116 1.14 -11.88 20.23
C ASP A 116 0.46 -13.06 19.54
N ASN A 117 1.22 -13.84 18.77
CA ASN A 117 0.75 -14.95 17.96
C ASN A 117 -0.36 -14.50 16.99
N THR A 118 -0.07 -13.46 16.22
CA THR A 118 -1.05 -12.94 15.26
C THR A 118 -1.27 -13.91 14.10
N ALA A 119 -2.46 -13.90 13.51
CA ALA A 119 -2.66 -14.51 12.19
C ALA A 119 -2.13 -13.56 11.10
N ILE A 120 -1.44 -14.12 10.10
CA ILE A 120 -0.95 -13.36 8.96
C ILE A 120 -2.04 -13.28 7.90
N ILE A 121 -2.30 -12.08 7.39
CA ILE A 121 -3.17 -11.87 6.23
C ILE A 121 -2.30 -11.43 5.05
N LEU A 122 -2.34 -12.15 3.93
CA LEU A 122 -1.52 -11.90 2.73
C LEU A 122 -2.41 -11.60 1.52
N GLY A 123 -2.03 -10.63 0.70
CA GLY A 123 -2.80 -10.33 -0.51
C GLY A 123 -2.51 -8.97 -1.13
N ASP A 124 -3.48 -8.51 -1.91
CA ASP A 124 -3.54 -7.19 -2.50
C ASP A 124 -4.07 -6.14 -1.52
N SER A 125 -4.62 -5.02 -2.01
CA SER A 125 -5.13 -3.94 -1.17
C SER A 125 -6.33 -4.34 -0.30
N HIS A 126 -7.03 -5.44 -0.61
CA HIS A 126 -8.17 -5.92 0.19
C HIS A 126 -7.76 -6.43 1.57
N VAL A 127 -6.48 -6.74 1.81
CA VAL A 127 -5.99 -7.07 3.16
C VAL A 127 -6.14 -5.91 4.15
N ASN A 128 -6.27 -4.67 3.65
CA ASN A 128 -6.51 -3.48 4.47
C ASN A 128 -7.79 -3.59 5.30
N PHE A 129 -8.82 -4.31 4.80
CA PHE A 129 -10.06 -4.54 5.54
C PHE A 129 -9.82 -5.17 6.92
N PHE A 130 -8.95 -6.17 7.00
CA PHE A 130 -8.65 -6.90 8.24
C PHE A 130 -7.96 -6.03 9.30
N SER A 131 -7.35 -4.92 8.88
CA SER A 131 -6.71 -3.96 9.78
C SER A 131 -7.68 -2.91 10.34
N GLY A 132 -8.95 -2.88 9.91
CA GLY A 132 -9.95 -1.92 10.38
C GLY A 132 -9.93 -0.56 9.70
N ASN A 133 -9.03 -0.35 8.74
CA ASN A 133 -8.89 0.94 8.09
C ASN A 133 -9.94 1.15 6.99
N ASN A 134 -10.64 2.29 7.02
CA ASN A 134 -11.55 2.73 5.95
C ASN A 134 -10.84 3.34 4.73
N LYS A 135 -9.57 3.69 4.89
CA LYS A 135 -8.72 4.23 3.84
C LYS A 135 -7.49 3.35 3.71
N LEU A 136 -7.04 3.12 2.48
CA LEU A 136 -5.81 2.36 2.23
C LEU A 136 -4.65 3.02 2.97
N THR A 137 -4.11 2.32 3.95
CA THR A 137 -3.00 2.80 4.76
C THR A 137 -1.92 1.74 4.76
N PHE A 138 -0.78 2.07 4.15
CA PHE A 138 0.32 1.14 3.98
C PHE A 138 1.59 1.75 4.56
N LYS A 139 2.30 0.96 5.37
CA LYS A 139 3.63 1.29 5.87
C LYS A 139 4.61 0.28 5.30
N ALA A 140 5.56 0.76 4.50
CA ALA A 140 6.59 -0.10 3.92
C ALA A 140 7.46 -0.72 5.01
N ILE A 141 7.70 -2.03 4.91
CA ILE A 141 8.58 -2.76 5.84
C ILE A 141 9.76 -3.41 5.13
N SER A 142 9.65 -3.70 3.83
CA SER A 142 10.74 -4.24 3.00
C SER A 142 10.31 -4.18 1.53
N ASP A 143 11.22 -4.09 0.57
CA ASP A 143 11.04 -4.17 -0.89
C ASP A 143 9.62 -4.51 -1.43
N GLY A 144 8.72 -3.52 -1.41
CA GLY A 144 7.35 -3.64 -1.94
C GLY A 144 6.40 -4.53 -1.10
N ILE A 145 6.75 -4.81 0.15
CA ILE A 145 5.97 -5.41 1.22
C ILE A 145 5.58 -4.29 2.18
N ASN A 146 4.28 -4.17 2.45
CA ASN A 146 3.75 -3.18 3.36
C ASN A 146 2.92 -3.86 4.44
N VAL A 147 2.94 -3.30 5.65
CA VAL A 147 1.96 -3.63 6.68
C VAL A 147 0.80 -2.64 6.61
N CYS A 148 -0.42 -3.12 6.85
CA CYS A 148 -1.57 -2.26 7.13
C CYS A 148 -1.64 -2.03 8.65
N PRO A 149 -1.48 -0.78 9.14
CA PRO A 149 -1.53 -0.50 10.58
C PRO A 149 -2.84 -1.00 11.19
N ASN A 150 -2.74 -1.95 12.11
CA ASN A 150 -3.93 -2.56 12.71
C ASN A 150 -4.54 -1.63 13.76
N ILE A 151 -5.80 -1.24 13.55
CA ILE A 151 -6.57 -0.42 14.50
C ILE A 151 -7.72 -1.20 15.16
N THR A 152 -7.73 -2.53 14.98
CA THR A 152 -8.71 -3.44 15.59
C THR A 152 -8.10 -4.16 16.79
N ASP A 153 -8.96 -4.73 17.62
CA ASP A 153 -8.54 -5.63 18.70
C ASP A 153 -8.19 -7.05 18.20
N TYR A 154 -8.40 -7.35 16.91
CA TYR A 154 -8.05 -8.65 16.35
C TYR A 154 -6.55 -8.78 16.20
N LYS A 155 -6.03 -9.95 16.56
CA LYS A 155 -4.61 -10.27 16.46
C LYS A 155 -4.21 -10.63 15.04
N PHE A 156 -4.25 -9.65 14.15
CA PHE A 156 -3.86 -9.79 12.75
C PHE A 156 -2.61 -8.98 12.43
N THR A 157 -1.74 -9.55 11.60
CA THR A 157 -0.68 -8.84 10.91
C THR A 157 -1.01 -8.87 9.43
N CYS A 158 -1.49 -7.74 8.91
CA CYS A 158 -1.97 -7.62 7.54
C CYS A 158 -0.85 -7.12 6.63
N LEU A 159 -0.46 -7.93 5.64
CA LEU A 159 0.65 -7.66 4.74
C LEU A 159 0.16 -7.50 3.31
N HIS A 160 0.27 -6.28 2.80
CA HIS A 160 -0.02 -5.92 1.42
C HIS A 160 1.22 -6.11 0.54
N LEU A 161 1.10 -6.96 -0.48
CA LEU A 161 2.22 -7.40 -1.34
C LEU A 161 2.20 -6.77 -2.75
N GLY A 162 1.40 -5.72 -2.93
CA GLY A 162 1.12 -5.07 -4.22
C GLY A 162 -0.17 -5.60 -4.86
N PRO A 163 -0.55 -5.08 -6.05
CA PRO A 163 -1.74 -5.52 -6.79
C PRO A 163 -1.49 -6.89 -7.44
N CYS A 164 -1.47 -7.92 -6.60
CA CYS A 164 -1.14 -9.28 -6.97
C CYS A 164 -2.37 -10.03 -7.47
N LEU A 165 -2.13 -10.92 -8.43
CA LEU A 165 -3.17 -11.72 -9.08
C LEU A 165 -3.12 -13.15 -8.56
N ALA A 166 -4.27 -13.75 -8.30
CA ALA A 166 -4.40 -15.18 -8.04
C ALA A 166 -3.82 -16.00 -9.22
N TYR A 167 -4.02 -15.54 -10.46
CA TYR A 167 -3.49 -16.19 -11.66
C TYR A 167 -1.96 -16.36 -11.63
N ASN A 168 -1.24 -15.34 -11.12
CA ASN A 168 0.22 -15.27 -11.14
C ASN A 168 0.85 -15.52 -9.76
N CYS A 169 0.08 -16.01 -8.77
CA CYS A 169 0.57 -16.12 -7.39
C CYS A 169 1.70 -17.15 -7.21
N MET A 170 1.89 -18.05 -8.17
CA MET A 170 3.00 -19.03 -8.25
C MET A 170 4.15 -18.59 -9.17
N ASN A 171 4.03 -17.45 -9.85
CA ASN A 171 5.01 -17.02 -10.86
C ASN A 171 6.11 -16.16 -10.23
N GLU A 172 7.31 -16.73 -10.10
CA GLU A 172 8.54 -16.07 -9.63
C GLU A 172 8.93 -14.83 -10.43
N ASN A 173 8.53 -14.74 -11.70
CA ASN A 173 8.87 -13.64 -12.61
C ASN A 173 7.69 -12.67 -12.83
N SER A 174 6.65 -12.73 -12.00
CA SER A 174 5.54 -11.80 -12.07
C SER A 174 5.98 -10.36 -11.77
N LYS A 175 5.32 -9.36 -12.39
CA LYS A 175 5.59 -7.91 -12.24
C LYS A 175 5.71 -7.47 -10.77
N TYR A 176 4.88 -8.04 -9.90
CA TYR A 176 4.82 -7.69 -8.47
C TYR A 176 5.56 -8.68 -7.57
N ALA A 177 6.16 -9.73 -8.13
CA ALA A 177 6.97 -10.74 -7.44
C ALA A 177 6.29 -11.32 -6.18
N PHE A 178 4.97 -11.53 -6.24
CA PHE A 178 4.17 -11.96 -5.08
C PHE A 178 4.74 -13.24 -4.44
N TYR A 179 4.99 -14.26 -5.25
CA TYR A 179 5.54 -15.54 -4.80
C TYR A 179 6.88 -15.37 -4.06
N ASN A 180 7.80 -14.57 -4.60
CA ASN A 180 9.11 -14.32 -3.99
C ASN A 180 8.98 -13.59 -2.65
N LYS A 181 8.08 -12.61 -2.56
CA LYS A 181 7.79 -11.89 -1.31
C LYS A 181 7.21 -12.82 -0.25
N VAL A 182 6.28 -13.70 -0.62
CA VAL A 182 5.73 -14.69 0.31
C VAL A 182 6.81 -15.65 0.80
N ASN A 183 7.67 -16.14 -0.09
CA ASN A 183 8.78 -17.01 0.31
C ASN A 183 9.74 -16.32 1.27
N PHE A 184 10.14 -15.08 0.97
CA PHE A 184 10.93 -14.25 1.87
C PHE A 184 10.25 -14.10 3.24
N LEU A 185 8.96 -13.80 3.28
CA LEU A 185 8.21 -13.68 4.53
C LEU A 185 8.14 -15.00 5.30
N CYS A 186 7.88 -16.12 4.64
CA CYS A 186 7.83 -17.42 5.29
C CYS A 186 9.18 -17.80 5.92
N ASP A 187 10.29 -17.39 5.31
CA ASP A 187 11.63 -17.73 5.78
C ASP A 187 12.14 -16.76 6.87
N ASN A 188 11.71 -15.49 6.82
CA ASN A 188 12.32 -14.42 7.61
C ASN A 188 11.38 -13.71 8.58
N PHE A 189 10.07 -13.83 8.40
CA PHE A 189 9.06 -13.04 9.13
C PHE A 189 8.00 -13.88 9.83
N ILE A 190 7.47 -14.90 9.16
CA ILE A 190 6.33 -15.68 9.65
C ILE A 190 6.83 -16.82 10.52
N ARG A 191 6.27 -16.96 11.72
CA ARG A 191 6.65 -18.05 12.62
C ARG A 191 6.16 -19.41 12.08
N PRO A 192 6.89 -20.51 12.31
CA PRO A 192 6.41 -21.85 11.94
C PRO A 192 5.03 -22.17 12.53
N GLY A 193 4.15 -22.79 11.74
CA GLY A 193 2.81 -23.18 12.17
C GLY A 193 1.83 -22.02 12.38
N ALA A 194 2.17 -20.80 11.96
CA ALA A 194 1.26 -19.65 11.98
C ALA A 194 -0.04 -19.93 11.19
N LYS A 195 -1.10 -19.21 11.58
CA LYS A 195 -2.29 -19.06 10.73
C LYS A 195 -1.96 -18.07 9.61
N ILE A 196 -2.22 -18.46 8.37
CA ILE A 196 -2.09 -17.59 7.20
C ILE A 196 -3.44 -17.57 6.48
N CYS A 197 -4.01 -16.39 6.29
CA CYS A 197 -5.17 -16.17 5.43
C CYS A 197 -4.72 -15.46 4.16
N VAL A 198 -5.04 -16.01 3.00
CA VAL A 198 -4.69 -15.40 1.71
C VAL A 198 -5.94 -14.80 1.07
N CYS A 199 -5.83 -13.57 0.57
CA CYS A 199 -6.90 -12.78 -0.03
C CYS A 199 -6.45 -12.32 -1.43
N LEU A 200 -6.89 -13.02 -2.46
CA LEU A 200 -6.57 -12.77 -3.87
C LEU A 200 -7.77 -13.07 -4.76
N GLY A 201 -7.74 -12.59 -6.00
CA GLY A 201 -8.71 -12.92 -7.04
C GLY A 201 -9.67 -11.79 -7.42
N GLU A 202 -9.78 -10.74 -6.60
CA GLU A 202 -10.67 -9.60 -6.90
C GLU A 202 -10.21 -8.89 -8.17
N ILE A 203 -8.91 -8.55 -8.27
CA ILE A 203 -8.35 -7.91 -9.47
C ILE A 203 -8.47 -8.83 -10.69
N ASP A 204 -8.21 -10.13 -10.53
CA ASP A 204 -8.34 -11.12 -11.60
C ASP A 204 -9.75 -11.06 -12.22
N ILE A 205 -10.79 -11.10 -11.38
CA ILE A 205 -12.18 -11.06 -11.83
C ILE A 205 -12.52 -9.70 -12.42
N ARG A 206 -12.21 -8.63 -11.69
CA ARG A 206 -12.64 -7.27 -12.04
C ARG A 206 -12.03 -6.80 -13.34
N ALA A 207 -10.75 -7.06 -13.58
CA ALA A 207 -10.01 -6.49 -14.71
C ALA A 207 -9.65 -7.51 -15.80
N HIS A 208 -9.48 -8.79 -15.46
CA HIS A 208 -8.86 -9.75 -16.39
C HIS A 208 -9.81 -10.80 -16.94
N VAL A 209 -10.72 -11.37 -16.15
CA VAL A 209 -11.55 -12.52 -16.59
C VAL A 209 -12.31 -12.23 -17.90
N PHE A 210 -13.02 -11.11 -17.98
CA PHE A 210 -13.79 -10.78 -19.19
C PHE A 210 -12.93 -10.27 -20.35
N LYS A 211 -11.80 -9.62 -20.04
CA LYS A 211 -10.81 -9.23 -21.04
C LYS A 211 -10.22 -10.47 -21.72
N GLU A 212 -9.79 -11.44 -20.93
CA GLU A 212 -9.22 -12.70 -21.41
C GLU A 212 -10.26 -13.57 -22.12
N LYS A 213 -11.52 -13.56 -21.67
CA LYS A 213 -12.64 -14.21 -22.36
C LYS A 213 -12.73 -13.74 -23.80
N ASP A 214 -12.71 -12.41 -23.99
CA ASP A 214 -12.85 -11.80 -25.30
C ASP A 214 -11.60 -11.97 -26.17
N LEU A 215 -10.41 -11.94 -25.58
CA LEU A 215 -9.14 -12.15 -26.28
C LEU A 215 -8.95 -13.61 -26.72
N GLN A 216 -9.19 -14.56 -25.80
CA GLN A 216 -8.95 -16.00 -26.05
C GLN A 216 -10.13 -16.70 -26.73
N LYS A 217 -11.31 -16.05 -26.80
CA LYS A 217 -12.55 -16.65 -27.31
C LYS A 217 -12.95 -17.92 -26.55
N ARG A 218 -12.76 -17.90 -25.23
CA ARG A 218 -13.10 -18.99 -24.30
C ARG A 218 -14.23 -18.55 -23.35
N PRO A 219 -15.01 -19.47 -22.78
CA PRO A 219 -15.91 -19.18 -21.66
C PRO A 219 -15.15 -18.51 -20.51
N TRP A 220 -15.82 -17.63 -19.75
CA TRP A 220 -15.17 -16.95 -18.63
C TRP A 220 -14.98 -17.90 -17.43
N GLU A 221 -15.84 -18.93 -17.34
CA GLU A 221 -15.79 -20.01 -16.38
C GLU A 221 -14.45 -20.77 -16.49
N ASP A 222 -14.05 -21.11 -17.72
CA ASP A 222 -12.77 -21.76 -18.02
C ASP A 222 -11.56 -20.91 -17.56
N ILE A 223 -11.69 -19.58 -17.63
CA ILE A 223 -10.64 -18.65 -17.19
C ILE A 223 -10.59 -18.62 -15.67
N CYS A 224 -11.74 -18.54 -15.00
CA CYS A 224 -11.84 -18.66 -13.54
C CYS A 224 -11.25 -19.99 -13.05
N ASP A 225 -11.59 -21.12 -13.68
CA ASP A 225 -11.08 -22.44 -13.29
C ASP A 225 -9.55 -22.51 -13.37
N ASN A 226 -8.95 -21.92 -14.41
CA ASN A 226 -7.49 -21.82 -14.53
C ASN A 226 -6.86 -20.98 -13.42
N ILE A 227 -7.49 -19.85 -13.06
CA ILE A 227 -7.01 -18.98 -11.97
C ILE A 227 -7.09 -19.73 -10.63
N ILE A 228 -8.22 -20.41 -10.37
CA ILE A 228 -8.44 -21.19 -9.15
C ILE A 228 -7.42 -22.32 -9.03
N ALA A 229 -7.10 -23.02 -10.12
CA ALA A 229 -6.09 -24.07 -10.11
C ALA A 229 -4.73 -23.55 -9.61
N ASN A 230 -4.24 -22.45 -10.20
CA ASN A 230 -2.98 -21.83 -9.77
C ASN A 230 -3.05 -21.34 -8.31
N TYR A 231 -4.19 -20.76 -7.91
CA TYR A 231 -4.36 -20.28 -6.54
C TYR A 231 -4.36 -21.45 -5.53
N MET A 232 -5.00 -22.56 -5.87
CA MET A 232 -5.02 -23.76 -5.03
C MET A 232 -3.65 -24.39 -4.88
N ASP A 233 -2.85 -24.45 -5.94
CA ASP A 233 -1.47 -24.94 -5.87
C ASP A 233 -0.65 -24.13 -4.85
N PHE A 234 -0.78 -22.80 -4.87
CA PHE A 234 -0.14 -21.91 -3.90
C PHE A 234 -0.59 -22.16 -2.46
N LEU A 235 -1.91 -22.28 -2.23
CA LEU A 235 -2.45 -22.54 -0.89
C LEU A 235 -2.00 -23.90 -0.35
N ILE A 236 -1.96 -24.93 -1.21
CA ILE A 236 -1.48 -26.26 -0.86
C ILE A 236 0.01 -26.23 -0.54
N GLU A 237 0.81 -25.47 -1.29
CA GLU A 237 2.23 -25.30 -1.00
C GLU A 237 2.45 -24.71 0.39
N LEU A 238 1.79 -23.59 0.73
CA LEU A 238 1.87 -22.99 2.06
C LEU A 238 1.48 -23.99 3.17
N LYS A 239 0.42 -24.77 2.94
CA LYS A 239 -0.01 -25.79 3.88
C LYS A 239 1.04 -26.90 4.02
N SER A 240 1.68 -27.32 2.93
CA SER A 240 2.74 -28.33 2.93
C SER A 240 3.98 -27.90 3.71
N ARG A 241 4.21 -26.58 3.82
CA ARG A 241 5.25 -25.97 4.67
C ARG A 241 4.89 -25.98 6.17
N GLY A 242 3.71 -26.49 6.54
CA GLY A 242 3.27 -26.65 7.92
C GLY A 242 2.45 -25.48 8.46
N PHE A 243 2.03 -24.53 7.63
CA PHE A 243 1.15 -23.44 8.04
C PHE A 243 -0.31 -23.87 8.15
N ARG A 244 -1.08 -23.19 9.00
CA ARG A 244 -2.54 -23.31 9.06
C ARG A 244 -3.15 -22.34 8.06
N VAL A 245 -3.42 -22.84 6.86
CA VAL A 245 -3.86 -22.00 5.73
C VAL A 245 -5.38 -21.83 5.71
N TYR A 246 -5.81 -20.59 5.52
CA TYR A 246 -7.17 -20.13 5.29
C TYR A 246 -7.21 -19.36 3.97
N CYS A 247 -8.37 -19.35 3.31
CA CYS A 247 -8.59 -18.62 2.08
C CYS A 247 -9.75 -17.63 2.28
N TRP A 248 -9.51 -16.36 1.96
CA TRP A 248 -10.55 -15.35 1.86
C TRP A 248 -10.95 -15.18 0.39
N GLY A 249 -12.24 -15.40 0.10
CA GLY A 249 -12.78 -15.25 -1.24
C GLY A 249 -12.88 -13.78 -1.68
N PRO A 250 -12.76 -13.50 -2.98
CA PRO A 250 -13.05 -12.18 -3.53
C PRO A 250 -14.41 -11.63 -3.10
N ILE A 251 -14.45 -10.32 -2.88
CA ILE A 251 -15.66 -9.59 -2.50
C ILE A 251 -16.48 -9.20 -3.73
N ALA A 252 -17.68 -8.64 -3.52
CA ALA A 252 -18.48 -8.10 -4.62
C ALA A 252 -17.75 -6.93 -5.28
N SER A 253 -17.78 -6.89 -6.61
CA SER A 253 -17.10 -5.87 -7.41
C SER A 253 -17.74 -4.49 -7.21
N MET A 254 -16.94 -3.45 -7.48
CA MET A 254 -17.41 -2.07 -7.56
C MET A 254 -18.64 -1.94 -8.47
N PRO A 255 -19.63 -1.10 -8.12
CA PRO A 255 -20.77 -0.80 -8.98
C PRO A 255 -20.37 -0.18 -10.32
N ASP A 256 -21.20 -0.34 -11.35
CA ASP A 256 -20.98 0.35 -12.63
C ASP A 256 -21.32 1.85 -12.53
N ASN A 257 -20.61 2.69 -13.30
CA ASN A 257 -20.86 4.13 -13.46
C ASN A 257 -20.75 4.94 -12.17
N THR A 258 -19.80 4.58 -11.31
CA THR A 258 -19.38 5.46 -10.21
C THR A 258 -18.51 6.59 -10.76
N SER A 259 -18.51 7.74 -10.10
CA SER A 259 -17.63 8.86 -10.45
C SER A 259 -16.15 8.44 -10.45
N GLU A 260 -15.80 7.56 -9.53
CA GLU A 260 -14.48 6.97 -9.35
C GLU A 260 -14.10 6.09 -10.55
N GLU A 261 -15.01 5.25 -11.04
CA GLU A 261 -14.76 4.41 -12.22
C GLU A 261 -14.59 5.26 -13.48
N GLU A 262 -15.37 6.33 -13.63
CA GLU A 262 -15.26 7.26 -14.75
C GLU A 262 -13.92 8.03 -14.74
N GLU A 263 -13.50 8.50 -13.56
CA GLU A 263 -12.21 9.17 -13.39
C GLU A 263 -11.04 8.25 -13.72
N LEU A 264 -11.07 7.01 -13.21
CA LEU A 264 -10.03 6.01 -13.51
C LEU A 264 -9.95 5.70 -15.01
N LYS A 265 -11.10 5.58 -15.68
CA LYS A 265 -11.15 5.39 -17.15
C LYS A 265 -10.57 6.59 -17.89
N ALA A 266 -10.84 7.81 -17.44
CA ALA A 266 -10.30 9.03 -18.04
C ALA A 266 -8.77 9.10 -17.88
N LEU A 267 -8.27 8.88 -16.67
CA LEU A 267 -6.82 8.88 -16.39
C LEU A 267 -6.08 7.81 -17.18
N ALA A 268 -6.64 6.61 -17.32
CA ALA A 268 -5.99 5.56 -18.11
C ALA A 268 -6.05 5.80 -19.62
N ALA A 269 -7.05 6.54 -20.11
CA ALA A 269 -7.09 6.99 -21.50
C ALA A 269 -5.98 8.01 -21.80
N GLU A 270 -5.57 8.79 -20.80
CA GLU A 270 -4.44 9.72 -20.86
C GLU A 270 -3.08 9.06 -20.59
N GLY A 271 -3.06 7.75 -20.29
CA GLY A 271 -1.84 7.02 -19.93
C GLY A 271 -1.29 7.36 -18.54
N LEU A 272 -2.10 8.01 -17.71
CA LEU A 272 -1.76 8.41 -16.34
C LEU A 272 -2.11 7.34 -15.30
N PHE A 273 -2.82 6.28 -15.71
CA PHE A 273 -3.23 5.19 -14.85
C PHE A 273 -3.07 3.83 -15.56
N ASP A 274 -2.80 2.78 -14.78
CA ASP A 274 -2.60 1.44 -15.32
C ASP A 274 -3.95 0.91 -15.83
N GLN A 275 -4.06 0.71 -17.16
CA GLN A 275 -5.26 0.17 -17.79
C GLN A 275 -5.60 -1.23 -17.28
N GLU A 276 -4.62 -1.96 -16.73
CA GLU A 276 -4.81 -3.29 -16.13
C GLU A 276 -5.62 -3.24 -14.83
N LEU A 277 -5.89 -2.06 -14.29
CA LEU A 277 -6.66 -1.88 -13.06
C LEU A 277 -8.08 -1.36 -13.31
N ILE A 278 -8.54 -1.27 -14.56
CA ILE A 278 -9.91 -0.87 -14.89
C ILE A 278 -10.84 -2.08 -14.93
N SER A 279 -12.05 -1.91 -14.41
CA SER A 279 -13.11 -2.92 -14.45
C SER A 279 -13.55 -3.24 -15.89
N VAL A 280 -13.65 -4.54 -16.22
CA VAL A 280 -14.08 -5.04 -17.53
C VAL A 280 -15.33 -5.92 -17.37
N GLY A 281 -16.32 -5.70 -18.24
CA GLY A 281 -17.66 -6.29 -18.12
C GLY A 281 -18.60 -5.43 -17.30
N SER A 282 -19.86 -5.83 -17.14
CA SER A 282 -20.80 -5.17 -16.22
C SER A 282 -20.65 -5.70 -14.80
N GLU A 283 -21.02 -4.91 -13.81
CA GLU A 283 -21.07 -5.27 -12.38
C GLU A 283 -21.76 -6.62 -12.16
N ALA A 284 -22.94 -6.81 -12.74
CA ALA A 284 -23.69 -8.06 -12.61
C ALA A 284 -22.91 -9.26 -13.20
N SER A 285 -22.19 -9.05 -14.31
CA SER A 285 -21.34 -10.10 -14.89
C SER A 285 -20.13 -10.39 -14.00
N ARG A 286 -19.47 -9.35 -13.47
CA ARG A 286 -18.34 -9.49 -12.54
C ARG A 286 -18.76 -10.21 -11.27
N ASN A 287 -19.86 -9.81 -10.64
CA ASN A 287 -20.40 -10.48 -9.46
C ASN A 287 -20.87 -11.91 -9.76
N THR A 288 -21.42 -12.19 -10.95
CA THR A 288 -21.71 -13.57 -11.38
C THR A 288 -20.44 -14.40 -11.44
N ALA A 289 -19.36 -13.85 -12.01
CA ALA A 289 -18.06 -14.51 -12.03
C ALA A 289 -17.47 -14.70 -10.63
N THR A 290 -17.62 -13.72 -9.74
CA THR A 290 -17.22 -13.83 -8.33
C THR A 290 -17.98 -14.92 -7.58
N ALA A 291 -19.29 -15.02 -7.77
CA ALA A 291 -20.09 -16.08 -7.15
C ALA A 291 -19.62 -17.47 -7.59
N TYR A 292 -19.42 -17.65 -8.91
CA TYR A 292 -18.87 -18.88 -9.46
C TYR A 292 -17.47 -19.16 -8.90
N PHE A 293 -16.60 -18.16 -8.88
CA PHE A 293 -15.23 -18.28 -8.40
C PHE A 293 -15.18 -18.70 -6.93
N ASN A 294 -15.96 -18.02 -6.07
CA ASN A 294 -16.06 -18.32 -4.65
C ASN A 294 -16.62 -19.71 -4.38
N GLN A 295 -17.66 -20.13 -5.11
CA GLN A 295 -18.21 -21.48 -4.96
C GLN A 295 -17.18 -22.55 -5.32
N LYS A 296 -16.53 -22.41 -6.49
CA LYS A 296 -15.51 -23.37 -6.94
C LYS A 296 -14.29 -23.38 -6.03
N LEU A 297 -13.80 -22.23 -5.62
CA LEU A 297 -12.66 -22.11 -4.70
C LEU A 297 -12.99 -22.70 -3.33
N SER A 298 -14.21 -22.52 -2.83
CA SER A 298 -14.70 -23.16 -1.60
C SER A 298 -14.67 -24.70 -1.72
N ASP A 299 -15.18 -25.23 -2.83
CA ASP A 299 -15.18 -26.68 -3.09
C ASP A 299 -13.76 -27.25 -3.15
N GLU A 300 -12.83 -26.57 -3.84
CA GLU A 300 -11.43 -27.00 -3.92
C GLU A 300 -10.69 -26.84 -2.59
N CYS A 301 -10.95 -25.77 -1.84
CA CYS A 301 -10.44 -25.57 -0.48
C CYS A 301 -10.88 -26.72 0.43
N ALA A 302 -12.16 -27.10 0.39
CA ALA A 302 -12.68 -28.22 1.18
C ALA A 302 -11.97 -29.55 0.84
N LYS A 303 -11.72 -29.84 -0.44
CA LYS A 303 -10.94 -31.01 -0.87
C LYS A 303 -9.49 -30.96 -0.37
N GLY A 304 -8.89 -29.78 -0.38
CA GLY A 304 -7.54 -29.53 0.13
C GLY A 304 -7.45 -29.46 1.66
N GLY A 305 -8.57 -29.54 2.39
CA GLY A 305 -8.65 -29.32 3.83
C GLY A 305 -8.17 -27.92 4.24
N ILE A 306 -8.47 -26.92 3.42
CA ILE A 306 -8.25 -25.49 3.64
C ILE A 306 -9.62 -24.88 3.94
N THR A 307 -9.68 -23.98 4.91
CA THR A 307 -10.92 -23.30 5.24
C THR A 307 -11.12 -22.08 4.35
N PHE A 308 -12.22 -22.07 3.60
CA PHE A 308 -12.66 -20.93 2.80
C PHE A 308 -13.62 -20.05 3.59
N MET A 309 -13.46 -18.73 3.50
CA MET A 309 -14.28 -17.72 4.16
C MET A 309 -14.62 -16.60 3.17
N SER A 310 -15.87 -16.12 3.19
CA SER A 310 -16.29 -14.99 2.36
C SER A 310 -17.55 -14.35 2.92
N ILE A 311 -17.73 -13.06 2.67
CA ILE A 311 -18.97 -12.30 2.93
C ILE A 311 -19.73 -11.97 1.64
N PHE A 312 -19.25 -12.44 0.47
CA PHE A 312 -19.77 -12.07 -0.84
C PHE A 312 -21.29 -12.20 -0.96
N ASP A 313 -21.88 -13.29 -0.49
CA ASP A 313 -23.32 -13.54 -0.59
C ASP A 313 -24.17 -12.52 0.19
N GLN A 314 -23.58 -11.80 1.15
CA GLN A 314 -24.25 -10.74 1.90
C GLN A 314 -24.13 -9.38 1.20
N MET A 315 -23.19 -9.25 0.28
CA MET A 315 -22.87 -8.00 -0.42
C MET A 315 -23.67 -7.81 -1.71
N VAL A 316 -24.36 -8.85 -2.21
CA VAL A 316 -25.08 -8.77 -3.48
C VAL A 316 -26.56 -9.03 -3.30
N ASP A 317 -27.38 -8.36 -4.12
CA ASP A 317 -28.80 -8.65 -4.24
C ASP A 317 -29.09 -9.77 -5.27
N MET A 318 -30.37 -10.05 -5.52
CA MET A 318 -30.80 -11.08 -6.47
C MET A 318 -30.44 -10.76 -7.94
N ASP A 319 -30.17 -9.49 -8.26
CA ASP A 319 -29.78 -9.03 -9.59
C ASP A 319 -28.24 -8.92 -9.72
N MET A 320 -27.51 -9.47 -8.75
CA MET A 320 -26.04 -9.42 -8.66
C MET A 320 -25.51 -7.98 -8.59
N LYS A 321 -26.29 -7.06 -7.99
CA LYS A 321 -25.86 -5.70 -7.70
C LYS A 321 -25.25 -5.61 -6.31
N THR A 322 -24.15 -4.89 -6.20
CA THR A 322 -23.40 -4.72 -4.95
C THR A 322 -24.11 -3.72 -4.04
N ASP A 323 -24.36 -4.12 -2.80
CA ASP A 323 -24.78 -3.23 -1.74
C ASP A 323 -23.60 -2.33 -1.33
N VAL A 324 -23.65 -1.09 -1.80
CA VAL A 324 -22.61 -0.07 -1.56
C VAL A 324 -22.40 0.26 -0.09
N SER A 325 -23.32 -0.12 0.80
CA SER A 325 -23.15 0.05 2.25
C SER A 325 -22.03 -0.83 2.84
N PHE A 326 -21.58 -1.85 2.10
CA PHE A 326 -20.43 -2.67 2.48
C PHE A 326 -19.08 -2.08 2.06
N LEU A 327 -19.10 -1.09 1.16
CA LEU A 327 -17.90 -0.56 0.53
C LEU A 327 -17.42 0.74 1.20
N SER A 328 -16.12 1.00 1.12
CA SER A 328 -15.51 2.28 1.50
C SER A 328 -15.89 3.41 0.53
N ASP A 329 -15.37 4.61 0.79
CA ASP A 329 -15.60 5.77 -0.05
C ASP A 329 -15.17 5.54 -1.50
N ASP A 330 -14.08 4.79 -1.72
CA ASP A 330 -13.56 4.46 -3.06
C ASP A 330 -14.41 3.43 -3.83
N LYS A 331 -15.47 2.89 -3.22
CA LYS A 331 -16.36 1.87 -3.80
C LYS A 331 -15.66 0.60 -4.30
N CYS A 332 -14.41 0.36 -3.91
CA CYS A 332 -13.64 -0.80 -4.33
C CYS A 332 -13.37 -1.73 -3.15
N HIS A 333 -13.02 -1.17 -2.00
CA HIS A 333 -12.65 -1.94 -0.81
C HIS A 333 -13.80 -2.02 0.19
N LEU A 334 -13.73 -2.97 1.12
CA LEU A 334 -14.66 -3.05 2.23
C LEU A 334 -14.43 -1.91 3.22
N ASN A 335 -15.52 -1.35 3.74
CA ASN A 335 -15.44 -0.48 4.92
C ASN A 335 -15.32 -1.32 6.21
N SER A 336 -14.88 -0.66 7.28
CA SER A 336 -14.64 -1.29 8.58
C SER A 336 -15.91 -1.61 9.35
N ASP A 337 -17.07 -1.05 8.99
CA ASP A 337 -18.34 -1.36 9.64
C ASP A 337 -18.78 -2.81 9.38
N VAL A 338 -18.31 -3.40 8.27
CA VAL A 338 -18.56 -4.80 7.87
C VAL A 338 -17.77 -5.81 8.71
N ILE A 339 -16.77 -5.38 9.49
CA ILE A 339 -15.95 -6.28 10.32
C ILE A 339 -16.79 -7.17 11.24
N LYS A 340 -17.87 -6.66 11.82
CA LYS A 340 -18.75 -7.45 12.71
C LYS A 340 -19.46 -8.60 11.99
N ILE A 341 -19.61 -8.49 10.68
CA ILE A 341 -20.17 -9.56 9.85
C ILE A 341 -19.08 -10.61 9.61
N ALA A 342 -17.88 -10.18 9.21
CA ALA A 342 -16.73 -11.06 9.00
C ALA A 342 -16.29 -11.77 10.30
N GLU A 343 -16.35 -11.11 11.44
CA GLU A 343 -16.04 -11.66 12.77
C GLU A 343 -16.82 -12.95 13.07
N LYS A 344 -18.12 -12.98 12.72
CA LYS A 344 -18.94 -14.18 12.92
C LYS A 344 -18.40 -15.37 12.13
N ILE A 345 -17.90 -15.11 10.93
CA ILE A 345 -17.29 -16.11 10.05
C ILE A 345 -15.93 -16.55 10.60
N TRP A 346 -15.12 -15.61 11.08
CA TRP A 346 -13.82 -15.92 11.67
C TRP A 346 -13.97 -16.80 12.92
N ILE A 347 -14.92 -16.49 13.80
CA ILE A 347 -15.24 -17.29 14.99
C ILE A 347 -15.73 -18.68 14.60
N SER A 348 -16.67 -18.80 13.65
CA SER A 348 -17.24 -20.10 13.26
C SER A 348 -16.21 -21.06 12.66
N HIS A 349 -15.08 -20.53 12.19
CA HIS A 349 -13.98 -21.28 11.58
C HIS A 349 -12.72 -21.35 12.46
N GLU A 350 -12.82 -20.95 13.73
CA GLU A 350 -11.70 -20.90 14.68
C GLU A 350 -10.48 -20.13 14.14
N PHE A 351 -10.73 -19.12 13.30
CA PHE A 351 -9.70 -18.27 12.73
C PHE A 351 -9.19 -17.27 13.77
N ILE A 352 -10.08 -16.70 14.58
CA ILE A 352 -9.77 -15.88 15.75
C ILE A 352 -10.12 -16.56 17.07
#